data_AF-A0A953IU99-F1
#
_entry.id   AF-A0A953IU99-F1
#
_cell.length_a   1.000
_cell.length_b   1.000
_cell.length_c   1.000
_cell.angle_alpha   90.00
_cell.angle_beta   90.00
_cell.angle_gamma   90.00
#
_symmetry.space_group_name_H-M   'P 1'
#
loop_
_entity.id
_entity.type
_entity.pdbx_description
1 polymer ?
#
loop_
_entity_poly.entity_id
_entity_poly.type
_entity_poly.pdbx_seq_one_letter_code
_entity_poly.pdbx_strand_id
1 'polypeptide(L)'
;MAPRAVTLFGFALGSILFAMAGNTANAQQRPRVIVRPLLYPPNTAEETKRYLDEKVVTRVGIRWNQEGRAVDFAALYRPYAQMASLAYVDPKYSTPKLCPDADALSKTVGSDSLSGERVRLIRRLQHDKWNCVRGYVGPLACPKAQPNCHPVRGLQLHVWVNKNNDCAIVFRGTDFTDIGDWISNFRWFNRLLPIADQYDQVGENIKGIIRKHCPGRGARVVTVGHSLGGGLAQFGAFKAPRVGYAYTFDPSPVTGFDVPRHDPVPGRKLGIDRVHEAGEILATPRYLIGGFIPARNCRPYTRYVRFNTILTGFGVFQHSMGAFTHQLERRAQLGNAAKTIGKETEKNCEIDPDRGLN
;
A
#
# COMPACT_ATOMS: atom_id res chain seq x y z
N MET A 1 31.52 -48.87 34.14
CA MET A 1 30.14 -48.46 33.76
C MET A 1 29.57 -47.64 34.91
N ALA A 2 29.48 -46.32 34.71
CA ALA A 2 28.81 -45.36 35.58
C ALA A 2 28.51 -44.13 34.71
N PRO A 3 27.28 -43.59 34.67
CA PRO A 3 26.99 -42.43 33.83
C PRO A 3 27.31 -41.13 34.56
N ARG A 4 27.87 -40.18 33.80
CA ARG A 4 28.19 -38.81 34.23
C ARG A 4 26.91 -37.96 34.24
N ALA A 5 26.83 -37.10 35.25
CA ALA A 5 25.84 -36.03 35.37
C ALA A 5 26.03 -34.97 34.26
N VAL A 6 24.91 -34.52 33.69
CA VAL A 6 24.83 -33.30 32.87
C VAL A 6 23.99 -32.28 33.62
N THR A 7 24.63 -31.18 33.98
CA THR A 7 24.03 -30.01 34.60
C THR A 7 23.28 -29.20 33.54
N LEU A 8 21.98 -28.95 33.76
CA LEU A 8 21.16 -28.05 32.95
C LEU A 8 20.95 -26.73 33.70
N PHE A 9 21.50 -25.64 33.15
CA PHE A 9 21.11 -24.27 33.44
C PHE A 9 20.27 -23.76 32.27
N GLY A 10 19.09 -23.20 32.54
CA GLY A 10 18.24 -22.59 31.52
C GLY A 10 16.98 -21.96 32.11
N PHE A 11 17.09 -20.67 32.38
CA PHE A 11 16.15 -19.81 33.10
C PHE A 11 14.77 -19.62 32.46
N ALA A 12 13.82 -19.41 33.37
CA ALA A 12 12.44 -18.94 33.23
C ALA A 12 12.20 -17.81 32.20
N LEU A 13 11.22 -18.03 31.32
CA LEU A 13 10.39 -16.98 30.71
C LEU A 13 9.12 -17.62 30.12
N GLY A 14 8.20 -17.99 31.00
CA GLY A 14 6.96 -18.67 30.60
C GLY A 14 5.88 -18.56 31.66
N SER A 15 5.44 -17.34 31.98
CA SER A 15 4.28 -17.12 32.87
C SER A 15 3.75 -15.68 32.80
N ILE A 16 3.46 -15.13 31.61
CA ILE A 16 2.57 -13.95 31.48
C ILE A 16 1.80 -14.07 30.14
N LEU A 17 0.88 -15.03 30.01
CA LEU A 17 -0.12 -15.03 28.92
C LEU A 17 -1.27 -16.05 29.12
N PHE A 18 -1.57 -16.44 30.36
CA PHE A 18 -2.70 -17.32 30.68
C PHE A 18 -3.51 -16.72 31.83
N ALA A 19 -4.27 -15.66 31.55
CA ALA A 19 -5.28 -15.14 32.45
C ALA A 19 -6.32 -14.28 31.73
N MET A 20 -6.82 -14.69 30.55
CA MET A 20 -8.08 -14.16 29.98
C MET A 20 -8.74 -15.22 29.10
N ALA A 21 -9.21 -16.30 29.72
CA ALA A 21 -10.20 -17.21 29.14
C ALA A 21 -11.29 -17.42 30.20
N GLY A 22 -12.26 -16.52 30.24
CA GLY A 22 -13.39 -16.57 31.14
C GLY A 22 -14.67 -16.15 30.44
N ASN A 23 -15.63 -17.08 30.41
CA ASN A 23 -17.07 -16.92 30.15
C ASN A 23 -17.54 -16.40 28.80
N THR A 24 -17.79 -17.34 27.90
CA THR A 24 -18.74 -17.24 26.79
C THR A 24 -20.16 -17.53 27.28
N ALA A 25 -20.90 -16.51 27.73
CA ALA A 25 -22.37 -16.54 27.84
C ALA A 25 -22.94 -15.13 28.10
N ASN A 26 -22.92 -14.26 27.09
CA ASN A 26 -23.90 -13.17 26.93
C ASN A 26 -23.62 -12.46 25.60
N ALA A 27 -24.31 -12.88 24.55
CA ALA A 27 -24.36 -12.16 23.28
C ALA A 27 -25.27 -10.93 23.43
N GLN A 28 -24.81 -9.97 24.23
CA GLN A 28 -25.44 -8.66 24.35
C GLN A 28 -25.16 -7.89 23.06
N GLN A 29 -26.22 -7.48 22.36
CA GLN A 29 -26.18 -6.68 21.14
C GLN A 29 -25.18 -5.53 21.32
N ARG A 30 -24.02 -5.63 20.64
CA ARG A 30 -23.05 -4.54 20.60
C ARG A 30 -23.75 -3.35 19.94
N PRO A 31 -23.67 -2.14 20.53
CA PRO A 31 -24.24 -0.96 19.90
C PRO A 31 -23.65 -0.83 18.50
N ARG A 32 -24.52 -0.77 17.49
CA ARG A 32 -24.12 -0.36 16.14
C ARG A 32 -23.49 1.02 16.28
N VAL A 33 -22.16 1.09 16.19
CA VAL A 33 -21.46 2.36 16.00
C VAL A 33 -21.91 2.88 14.65
N ILE A 34 -22.89 3.78 14.66
CA ILE A 34 -23.34 4.49 13.47
C ILE A 34 -22.18 5.43 13.11
N VAL A 35 -21.29 4.96 12.23
CA VAL A 35 -20.33 5.82 11.55
C VAL A 35 -21.15 6.72 10.65
N ARG A 36 -21.49 7.93 11.13
CA ARG A 36 -22.17 8.93 10.31
C ARG A 36 -21.29 9.18 9.08
N PRO A 37 -21.84 9.11 7.85
CA PRO A 37 -21.07 9.47 6.67
C PRO A 37 -20.67 10.93 6.79
N LEU A 38 -19.39 11.15 7.08
CA LEU A 38 -18.81 12.48 7.25
C LEU A 38 -18.80 13.18 5.89
N LEU A 39 -19.68 14.17 5.77
CA LEU A 39 -19.62 15.20 4.73
C LEU A 39 -18.27 15.93 4.80
N TYR A 40 -17.75 16.28 3.63
CA TYR A 40 -16.56 17.11 3.41
C TYR A 40 -17.03 18.48 2.89
N PRO A 41 -16.55 19.67 3.35
CA PRO A 41 -15.21 20.12 3.85
C PRO A 41 -14.92 19.99 5.38
N PRO A 42 -13.68 20.32 5.88
CA PRO A 42 -13.44 20.56 7.30
C PRO A 42 -14.53 21.49 7.85
N ASN A 43 -15.12 21.12 8.97
CA ASN A 43 -16.32 21.77 9.46
C ASN A 43 -16.02 23.02 10.31
N THR A 44 -14.74 23.30 10.60
CA THR A 44 -14.31 24.50 11.34
C THR A 44 -13.06 25.14 10.75
N ALA A 45 -12.92 26.45 10.96
CA ALA A 45 -11.71 27.21 10.63
C ALA A 45 -10.48 26.68 11.39
N GLU A 46 -10.68 26.20 12.63
CA GLU A 46 -9.64 25.59 13.46
C GLU A 46 -9.13 24.27 12.86
N GLU A 47 -10.03 23.40 12.37
CA GLU A 47 -9.64 22.16 11.70
C GLU A 47 -8.87 22.44 10.41
N THR A 48 -9.31 23.44 9.64
CA THR A 48 -8.62 23.90 8.43
C THR A 48 -7.21 24.40 8.75
N LYS A 49 -7.08 25.27 9.77
CA LYS A 49 -5.78 25.78 10.22
C LYS A 49 -4.87 24.63 10.67
N ARG A 50 -5.39 23.70 11.47
CA ARG A 50 -4.65 22.50 11.91
C ARG A 50 -4.11 21.70 10.72
N TYR A 51 -4.91 21.47 9.68
CA TYR A 51 -4.44 20.76 8.48
C TYR A 51 -3.38 21.54 7.70
N LEU A 52 -3.51 22.86 7.58
CA LEU A 52 -2.54 23.70 6.89
C LEU A 52 -1.18 23.74 7.60
N ASP A 53 -1.20 23.71 8.93
CA ASP A 53 -0.02 23.73 9.80
C ASP A 53 0.60 22.32 9.97
N GLU A 54 -0.12 21.25 9.64
CA GLU A 54 0.37 19.88 9.75
C GLU A 54 1.52 19.61 8.77
N LYS A 55 2.60 19.06 9.32
CA LYS A 55 3.78 18.65 8.57
C LYS A 55 3.88 17.14 8.52
N VAL A 56 4.31 16.61 7.37
CA VAL A 56 4.78 15.23 7.25
C VAL A 56 6.28 15.20 7.42
N VAL A 57 6.75 14.15 8.12
CA VAL A 57 8.17 13.84 8.16
C VAL A 57 8.48 12.98 6.95
N THR A 58 9.32 13.51 6.06
CA THR A 58 9.86 12.76 4.94
C THR A 58 11.29 12.34 5.26
N ARG A 59 11.64 11.10 4.94
CA ARG A 59 13.01 10.59 5.09
C ARG A 59 13.50 10.08 3.76
N VAL A 60 14.55 10.69 3.22
CA VAL A 60 15.19 10.21 1.98
C VAL A 60 16.43 9.42 2.36
N GLY A 61 16.41 8.12 2.05
CA GLY A 61 17.48 7.20 2.44
C GLY A 61 17.71 7.12 3.96
N ILE A 62 18.97 7.05 4.37
CA ILE A 62 19.35 6.81 5.79
C ILE A 62 19.46 8.11 6.60
N ARG A 63 19.74 9.26 5.97
CA ARG A 63 20.36 10.40 6.67
C ARG A 63 19.56 11.70 6.76
N TRP A 64 18.49 11.89 5.98
CA TRP A 64 17.85 13.21 5.87
C TRP A 64 16.37 13.14 6.20
N ASN A 65 16.00 13.66 7.38
CA ASN A 65 14.62 14.03 7.67
C ASN A 65 14.38 15.42 7.06
N GLN A 66 13.42 15.53 6.17
CA GLN A 66 12.91 16.78 5.64
C GLN A 66 11.45 16.91 6.06
N GLU A 67 11.04 18.09 6.51
CA GLU A 67 9.64 18.37 6.75
C GLU A 67 8.99 18.90 5.48
N GLY A 68 7.77 18.46 5.21
CA GLY A 68 6.95 19.02 4.13
C GLY A 68 5.52 19.21 4.59
N ARG A 69 4.75 20.03 3.87
CA ARG A 69 3.35 20.27 4.22
C ARG A 69 2.51 19.02 3.93
N ALA A 70 1.80 18.53 4.95
CA ALA A 70 1.01 17.30 4.83
C ALA A 70 -0.04 17.38 3.73
N VAL A 71 -0.65 18.56 3.54
CA VAL A 71 -1.67 18.79 2.51
C VAL A 71 -1.14 18.61 1.09
N ASP A 72 0.10 19.02 0.82
CA ASP A 72 0.70 18.91 -0.51
C ASP A 72 0.99 17.43 -0.83
N PHE A 73 1.54 16.67 0.14
CA PHE A 73 1.73 15.21 0.01
C PHE A 73 0.42 14.47 -0.11
N ALA A 74 -0.61 14.87 0.64
CA ALA A 74 -1.93 14.30 0.50
C ALA A 74 -2.51 14.53 -0.90
N ALA A 75 -2.32 15.72 -1.48
CA ALA A 75 -2.74 16.01 -2.85
C ALA A 75 -2.00 15.16 -3.89
N LEU A 76 -0.70 14.94 -3.72
CA LEU A 76 0.10 14.05 -4.57
C LEU A 76 -0.39 12.59 -4.49
N TYR A 77 -0.65 12.10 -3.28
CA TYR A 77 -0.96 10.68 -3.06
C TYR A 77 -2.44 10.32 -3.23
N ARG A 78 -3.35 11.30 -3.20
CA ARG A 78 -4.79 11.10 -3.26
C ARG A 78 -5.24 10.09 -4.33
N PRO A 79 -4.96 10.28 -5.64
CA PRO A 79 -5.47 9.35 -6.65
C PRO A 79 -4.95 7.92 -6.46
N TYR A 80 -3.69 7.76 -6.04
CA TYR A 80 -3.08 6.45 -5.83
C TYR A 80 -3.62 5.76 -4.56
N ALA A 81 -3.87 6.52 -3.49
CA ALA A 81 -4.52 6.01 -2.29
C ALA A 81 -5.95 5.54 -2.58
N GLN A 82 -6.71 6.33 -3.34
CA GLN A 82 -8.05 5.95 -3.79
C GLN A 82 -8.04 4.64 -4.59
N MET A 83 -7.13 4.50 -5.55
CA MET A 83 -6.99 3.27 -6.32
C MET A 83 -6.58 2.08 -5.44
N ALA A 84 -5.63 2.28 -4.52
CA ALA A 84 -5.20 1.24 -3.57
C ALA A 84 -6.35 0.77 -2.68
N SER A 85 -7.19 1.69 -2.20
CA SER A 85 -8.41 1.38 -1.46
C SER A 85 -9.42 0.60 -2.31
N LEU A 86 -9.62 1.01 -3.57
CA LEU A 86 -10.51 0.34 -4.50
C LEU A 86 -10.00 -1.03 -4.97
N ALA A 87 -8.72 -1.36 -4.78
CA ALA A 87 -8.20 -2.69 -5.04
C ALA A 87 -8.87 -3.77 -4.17
N TYR A 88 -9.48 -3.36 -3.04
CA TYR A 88 -10.22 -4.22 -2.11
C TYR A 88 -11.72 -4.34 -2.43
N VAL A 89 -12.20 -3.79 -3.55
CA VAL A 89 -13.57 -4.03 -3.99
C VAL A 89 -13.73 -5.50 -4.35
N ASP A 90 -14.76 -6.14 -3.78
CA ASP A 90 -15.10 -7.53 -4.07
C ASP A 90 -15.36 -7.68 -5.59
N PRO A 91 -14.73 -8.67 -6.25
CA PRO A 91 -14.91 -8.91 -7.68
C PRO A 91 -16.37 -9.02 -8.14
N LYS A 92 -17.31 -9.41 -7.27
CA LYS A 92 -18.74 -9.45 -7.62
C LYS A 92 -19.35 -8.06 -7.91
N TYR A 93 -18.71 -6.99 -7.44
CA TYR A 93 -19.06 -5.60 -7.74
C TYR A 93 -18.14 -4.99 -8.80
N SER A 94 -17.61 -5.82 -9.70
CA SER A 94 -16.77 -5.36 -10.80
C SER A 94 -17.48 -5.54 -12.15
N THR A 95 -17.11 -4.69 -13.10
CA THR A 95 -17.50 -4.80 -14.51
C THR A 95 -16.97 -6.11 -15.13
N PRO A 96 -17.40 -6.50 -16.35
CA PRO A 96 -16.82 -7.65 -17.07
C PRO A 96 -15.30 -7.57 -17.31
N LYS A 97 -14.72 -6.36 -17.25
CA LYS A 97 -13.27 -6.15 -17.32
C LYS A 97 -12.58 -6.31 -15.96
N LEU A 98 -13.31 -6.71 -14.91
CA LEU A 98 -12.88 -6.80 -13.51
C LEU A 98 -12.44 -5.45 -12.92
N CYS A 99 -13.01 -4.35 -13.42
CA CYS A 99 -12.80 -3.02 -12.85
C CYS A 99 -13.90 -2.71 -11.83
N PRO A 100 -13.60 -2.02 -10.70
CA PRO A 100 -14.61 -1.59 -9.74
C PRO A 100 -15.76 -0.83 -10.39
N ASP A 101 -17.00 -1.24 -10.10
CA ASP A 101 -18.20 -0.70 -10.71
C ASP A 101 -19.02 0.11 -9.69
N ALA A 102 -19.09 1.42 -9.93
CA ALA A 102 -19.83 2.33 -9.06
C ALA A 102 -21.34 2.05 -9.06
N ASP A 103 -21.91 1.62 -10.19
CA ASP A 103 -23.35 1.39 -10.29
C ASP A 103 -23.72 0.07 -9.61
N ALA A 104 -22.89 -0.97 -9.75
CA ALA A 104 -23.06 -2.22 -9.02
C ALA A 104 -22.96 -2.01 -7.49
N LEU A 105 -21.97 -1.22 -7.04
CA LEU A 105 -21.83 -0.85 -5.62
C LEU A 105 -22.97 0.05 -5.13
N SER A 106 -23.50 0.95 -5.97
CA SER A 106 -24.56 1.87 -5.57
C SER A 106 -25.83 1.15 -5.08
N LYS A 107 -26.09 -0.03 -5.65
CA LYS A 107 -27.23 -0.89 -5.30
C LYS A 107 -27.12 -1.49 -3.89
N THR A 108 -25.95 -1.45 -3.25
CA THR A 108 -25.72 -1.96 -1.89
C THR A 108 -25.55 -0.85 -0.84
N VAL A 109 -25.59 0.42 -1.24
CA VAL A 109 -25.30 1.56 -0.34
C VAL A 109 -26.30 1.68 0.82
N GLY A 110 -27.51 1.15 0.68
CA GLY A 110 -28.51 1.13 1.75
C GLY A 110 -28.18 0.20 2.93
N SER A 111 -27.24 -0.74 2.77
CA SER A 111 -26.87 -1.71 3.81
C SER A 111 -25.45 -1.54 4.36
N ASP A 112 -24.58 -0.79 3.69
CA ASP A 112 -23.16 -0.68 4.05
C ASP A 112 -22.55 0.70 3.74
N SER A 113 -22.09 1.39 4.78
CA SER A 113 -21.42 2.69 4.67
C SER A 113 -20.14 2.66 3.82
N LEU A 114 -19.43 1.53 3.76
CA LEU A 114 -18.19 1.37 2.98
C LEU A 114 -18.48 1.35 1.48
N SER A 115 -19.59 0.74 1.07
CA SER A 115 -20.05 0.76 -0.32
C SER A 115 -20.28 2.19 -0.81
N GLY A 116 -20.92 3.04 0.01
CA GLY A 116 -21.13 4.45 -0.32
C GLY A 116 -19.81 5.23 -0.48
N GLU A 117 -18.81 4.96 0.35
CA GLU A 117 -17.48 5.54 0.21
C GLU A 117 -16.80 5.11 -1.08
N ARG A 118 -16.79 3.81 -1.39
CA ARG A 118 -16.18 3.28 -2.62
C ARG A 118 -16.81 3.86 -3.89
N VAL A 119 -18.13 4.03 -3.92
CA VAL A 119 -18.82 4.72 -5.03
C VAL A 119 -18.31 6.14 -5.20
N ARG A 120 -18.12 6.90 -4.10
CA ARG A 120 -17.55 8.25 -4.17
C ARG A 120 -16.11 8.24 -4.72
N LEU A 121 -15.27 7.30 -4.28
CA LEU A 121 -13.89 7.19 -4.76
C LEU A 121 -13.84 6.92 -6.28
N ILE A 122 -14.66 5.99 -6.77
CA ILE A 122 -14.72 5.66 -8.21
C ILE A 122 -15.14 6.89 -9.02
N ARG A 123 -16.22 7.56 -8.61
CA ARG A 123 -16.73 8.76 -9.31
C ARG A 123 -15.72 9.90 -9.31
N ARG A 124 -14.97 10.08 -8.21
CA ARG A 124 -13.92 11.10 -8.13
C ARG A 124 -12.75 10.78 -9.06
N LEU A 125 -12.30 9.53 -9.10
CA LEU A 125 -11.28 9.11 -10.07
C LEU A 125 -11.74 9.36 -11.51
N GLN A 126 -12.98 8.99 -11.85
CA GLN A 126 -13.57 9.26 -13.16
C GLN A 126 -13.66 10.75 -13.48
N HIS A 127 -14.05 11.58 -12.49
CA HIS A 127 -14.04 13.04 -12.62
C HIS A 127 -12.62 13.56 -12.92
N ASP A 128 -11.62 13.07 -12.20
CA ASP A 128 -10.19 13.35 -12.39
C ASP A 128 -9.61 12.62 -13.62
N LYS A 129 -10.50 12.06 -14.47
CA LYS A 129 -10.23 11.41 -15.76
C LYS A 129 -9.40 10.14 -15.68
N TRP A 130 -9.35 9.50 -14.52
CA TRP A 130 -8.83 8.15 -14.34
C TRP A 130 -9.91 7.12 -14.63
N ASN A 131 -9.58 6.16 -15.50
CA ASN A 131 -10.45 5.06 -15.86
C ASN A 131 -9.73 3.74 -15.62
N CYS A 132 -10.38 2.80 -14.94
CA CYS A 132 -9.89 1.43 -14.90
C CYS A 132 -10.13 0.78 -16.27
N VAL A 133 -9.06 0.31 -16.90
CA VAL A 133 -9.11 -0.30 -18.24
C VAL A 133 -9.11 -1.83 -18.16
N ARG A 134 -8.54 -2.39 -17.09
CA ARG A 134 -8.48 -3.84 -16.86
C ARG A 134 -8.26 -4.17 -15.39
N GLY A 135 -8.96 -5.18 -14.89
CA GLY A 135 -8.62 -5.89 -13.66
C GLY A 135 -8.20 -7.33 -13.91
N TYR A 136 -7.53 -7.90 -12.91
CA TYR A 136 -7.12 -9.29 -12.85
C TYR A 136 -7.44 -9.81 -11.45
N VAL A 137 -8.06 -10.98 -11.38
CA VAL A 137 -8.38 -11.67 -10.13
C VAL A 137 -7.98 -13.12 -10.29
N GLY A 138 -7.16 -13.61 -9.37
CA GLY A 138 -6.67 -14.99 -9.38
C GLY A 138 -5.25 -15.11 -9.90
N PRO A 139 -4.79 -16.36 -10.08
CA PRO A 139 -3.41 -16.63 -10.44
C PRO A 139 -3.06 -16.09 -11.84
N LEU A 140 -1.88 -15.53 -11.96
CA LEU A 140 -1.21 -15.29 -13.24
C LEU A 140 -0.28 -16.47 -13.56
N ALA A 141 0.25 -16.49 -14.78
CA ALA A 141 1.19 -17.54 -15.19
C ALA A 141 2.51 -17.44 -14.40
N CYS A 142 3.03 -18.58 -13.97
CA CYS A 142 4.37 -18.67 -13.41
C CYS A 142 5.46 -18.56 -14.50
N PRO A 143 6.68 -18.09 -14.16
CA PRO A 143 7.80 -18.14 -15.07
C PRO A 143 8.07 -19.58 -15.52
N LYS A 144 8.23 -19.81 -16.83
CA LYS A 144 8.57 -21.15 -17.38
C LYS A 144 9.88 -21.71 -16.82
N ALA A 145 10.80 -20.82 -16.42
CA ALA A 145 12.11 -21.18 -15.89
C ALA A 145 12.08 -21.61 -14.40
N GLN A 146 10.94 -21.50 -13.72
CA GLN A 146 10.79 -21.86 -12.31
C GLN A 146 9.73 -22.98 -12.18
N PRO A 147 10.13 -24.25 -12.27
CA PRO A 147 9.18 -25.37 -12.21
C PRO A 147 8.48 -25.50 -10.84
N ASN A 148 9.06 -24.92 -9.80
CA ASN A 148 8.51 -24.90 -8.44
C ASN A 148 7.57 -23.71 -8.18
N CYS A 149 7.40 -22.79 -9.15
CA CYS A 149 6.42 -21.74 -9.01
C CYS A 149 5.03 -22.33 -9.23
N HIS A 150 4.15 -22.15 -8.26
CA HIS A 150 2.76 -22.60 -8.36
C HIS A 150 1.82 -21.41 -8.53
N PRO A 151 0.94 -21.39 -9.55
CA PRO A 151 -0.02 -20.31 -9.70
C PRO A 151 -0.95 -20.25 -8.48
N VAL A 152 -0.75 -19.24 -7.63
CA VAL A 152 -1.52 -19.10 -6.39
C VAL A 152 -2.62 -18.07 -6.48
N ARG A 153 -3.72 -18.39 -5.80
CA ARG A 153 -4.90 -17.52 -5.72
C ARG A 153 -4.60 -16.30 -4.84
N GLY A 154 -5.50 -15.32 -4.91
CA GLY A 154 -5.44 -14.11 -4.08
C GLY A 154 -4.63 -12.96 -4.69
N LEU A 155 -3.89 -13.19 -5.78
CA LEU A 155 -3.33 -12.08 -6.56
C LEU A 155 -4.48 -11.32 -7.24
N GLN A 156 -4.52 -10.02 -7.00
CA GLN A 156 -5.47 -9.12 -7.66
C GLN A 156 -4.77 -7.80 -7.99
N LEU A 157 -5.01 -7.29 -9.19
CA LEU A 157 -4.53 -5.98 -9.59
C LEU A 157 -5.48 -5.30 -10.57
N HIS A 158 -5.43 -3.97 -10.58
CA HIS A 158 -6.16 -3.12 -11.52
C HIS A 158 -5.17 -2.28 -12.33
N VAL A 159 -5.49 -2.01 -13.59
CA VAL A 159 -4.78 -1.08 -14.46
C VAL A 159 -5.67 0.12 -14.69
N TRP A 160 -5.20 1.28 -14.26
CA TRP A 160 -5.87 2.57 -14.41
C TRP A 160 -5.10 3.44 -15.39
N VAL A 161 -5.81 4.15 -16.26
CA VAL A 161 -5.23 5.08 -17.23
C VAL A 161 -5.96 6.41 -17.15
N ASN A 162 -5.23 7.52 -17.23
CA ASN A 162 -5.82 8.86 -17.26
C ASN A 162 -5.79 9.52 -18.65
N LYS A 163 -6.42 10.69 -18.77
CA LYS A 163 -6.43 11.48 -20.03
C LYS A 163 -5.05 11.91 -20.53
N ASN A 164 -4.05 11.98 -19.65
CA ASN A 164 -2.67 12.34 -19.99
C ASN A 164 -1.84 11.11 -20.37
N ASN A 165 -2.49 9.96 -20.57
CA ASN A 165 -1.86 8.67 -20.82
C ASN A 165 -1.01 8.13 -19.67
N ASP A 166 -1.10 8.68 -18.46
CA ASP A 166 -0.48 8.06 -17.28
C ASP A 166 -1.14 6.70 -17.02
N CYS A 167 -0.34 5.72 -16.61
CA CYS A 167 -0.79 4.37 -16.27
C CYS A 167 -0.41 4.02 -14.84
N ALA A 168 -1.38 3.56 -14.04
CA ALA A 168 -1.16 3.06 -12.69
C ALA A 168 -1.55 1.57 -12.61
N ILE A 169 -0.61 0.74 -12.16
CA ILE A 169 -0.82 -0.69 -11.92
C ILE A 169 -0.93 -0.90 -10.42
N VAL A 170 -2.12 -1.28 -9.97
CA VAL A 170 -2.53 -1.18 -8.57
C VAL A 170 -2.75 -2.57 -8.04
N PHE A 171 -1.89 -3.01 -7.12
CA PHE A 171 -1.95 -4.34 -6.52
C PHE A 171 -2.78 -4.29 -5.23
N ARG A 172 -3.71 -5.25 -5.10
CA ARG A 172 -4.42 -5.49 -3.85
C ARG A 172 -3.46 -6.13 -2.84
N GLY A 173 -3.60 -5.78 -1.56
CA GLY A 173 -3.01 -6.54 -0.46
C GLY A 173 -3.89 -7.71 -0.02
N THR A 174 -3.57 -8.30 1.12
CA THR A 174 -4.44 -9.30 1.76
C THR A 174 -5.65 -8.62 2.37
N ASP A 175 -6.84 -9.24 2.35
CA ASP A 175 -8.01 -8.70 3.06
C ASP A 175 -7.80 -8.81 4.58
N PHE A 176 -8.02 -7.72 5.31
CA PHE A 176 -7.61 -7.55 6.72
C PHE A 176 -8.81 -7.41 7.66
N THR A 177 -9.96 -7.97 7.31
CA THR A 177 -11.14 -7.92 8.20
C THR A 177 -10.98 -8.73 9.49
N ASP A 178 -9.90 -9.51 9.63
CA ASP A 178 -9.52 -10.20 10.87
C ASP A 178 -8.00 -10.07 11.13
N ILE A 179 -7.59 -9.11 11.98
CA ILE A 179 -6.17 -8.78 12.22
C ILE A 179 -5.61 -9.48 13.49
N GLY A 180 -6.48 -10.13 14.29
CA GLY A 180 -6.03 -11.12 15.28
C GLY A 180 -5.35 -12.31 14.60
N ASP A 181 -5.89 -12.70 13.44
CA ASP A 181 -5.24 -13.62 12.53
C ASP A 181 -3.95 -13.01 11.99
N TRP A 182 -3.91 -11.74 11.58
CA TRP A 182 -2.68 -11.13 11.02
C TRP A 182 -1.42 -11.24 11.90
N ILE A 183 -1.49 -11.03 13.23
CA ILE A 183 -0.31 -11.15 14.13
C ILE A 183 0.15 -12.60 14.22
N SER A 184 -0.80 -13.54 14.29
CA SER A 184 -0.55 -14.97 14.21
C SER A 184 0.01 -15.35 12.82
N ASN A 185 -0.44 -14.63 11.80
CA ASN A 185 -0.12 -14.82 10.40
C ASN A 185 1.25 -14.34 10.02
N PHE A 186 1.72 -13.28 10.64
CA PHE A 186 3.05 -12.76 10.40
C PHE A 186 4.16 -13.72 10.87
N ARG A 187 3.88 -14.58 11.87
CA ARG A 187 4.80 -15.67 12.26
C ARG A 187 4.90 -16.79 11.23
N TRP A 188 3.84 -17.10 10.48
CA TRP A 188 3.86 -18.10 9.40
C TRP A 188 4.05 -17.51 7.99
N PHE A 189 3.94 -16.19 7.84
CA PHE A 189 4.18 -15.43 6.60
C PHE A 189 5.59 -15.61 6.06
N ASN A 190 6.54 -15.97 6.93
CA ASN A 190 7.92 -16.28 6.57
C ASN A 190 8.21 -17.78 6.38
N ARG A 191 7.26 -18.70 6.64
CA ARG A 191 7.57 -20.15 6.73
C ARG A 191 6.68 -21.08 5.89
N LEU A 192 5.47 -20.66 5.48
CA LEU A 192 4.48 -21.56 4.84
C LEU A 192 3.60 -20.94 3.73
N LEU A 193 3.79 -19.69 3.33
CA LEU A 193 2.93 -19.03 2.33
C LEU A 193 3.53 -19.03 0.91
N PRO A 194 2.72 -19.23 -0.13
CA PRO A 194 3.11 -19.05 -1.54
C PRO A 194 3.24 -17.57 -1.94
N ILE A 195 3.75 -16.72 -1.04
CA ILE A 195 4.00 -15.31 -1.36
C ILE A 195 5.07 -15.23 -2.44
N ALA A 196 6.13 -16.03 -2.36
CA ALA A 196 7.15 -16.13 -3.41
C ALA A 196 6.50 -16.30 -4.79
N ASP A 197 5.51 -17.19 -4.89
CA ASP A 197 4.78 -17.44 -6.14
C ASP A 197 4.01 -16.21 -6.64
N GLN A 198 3.45 -15.36 -5.77
CA GLN A 198 2.81 -14.10 -6.21
C GLN A 198 3.84 -13.10 -6.75
N TYR A 199 5.03 -13.04 -6.15
CA TYR A 199 6.12 -12.21 -6.66
C TYR A 199 6.60 -12.74 -8.01
N ASP A 200 6.85 -14.05 -8.13
CA ASP A 200 7.26 -14.67 -9.40
C ASP A 200 6.23 -14.47 -10.50
N GLN A 201 4.94 -14.65 -10.20
CA GLN A 201 3.83 -14.32 -11.10
C GLN A 201 3.84 -12.85 -11.53
N VAL A 202 4.03 -11.90 -10.61
CA VAL A 202 4.15 -10.48 -10.98
C VAL A 202 5.38 -10.25 -11.84
N GLY A 203 6.53 -10.83 -11.51
CA GLY A 203 7.78 -10.68 -12.24
C GLY A 203 7.69 -11.15 -13.69
N GLU A 204 7.01 -12.28 -13.92
CA GLU A 204 6.78 -12.83 -15.25
C GLU A 204 5.82 -11.95 -16.07
N ASN A 205 4.73 -11.50 -15.47
CA ASN A 205 3.60 -10.96 -16.23
C ASN A 205 3.61 -9.43 -16.37
N ILE A 206 4.29 -8.69 -15.48
CA ILE A 206 4.16 -7.23 -15.39
C ILE A 206 4.51 -6.50 -16.70
N LYS A 207 5.53 -6.97 -17.43
CA LYS A 207 5.92 -6.37 -18.73
C LYS A 207 4.83 -6.57 -19.78
N GLY A 208 4.19 -7.74 -19.80
CA GLY A 208 3.09 -8.06 -20.69
C GLY A 208 1.84 -7.22 -20.38
N ILE A 209 1.52 -7.06 -19.10
CA ILE A 209 0.41 -6.21 -18.62
C ILE A 209 0.63 -4.76 -19.07
N ILE A 210 1.82 -4.21 -18.83
CA ILE A 210 2.19 -2.84 -19.24
C ILE A 210 2.05 -2.68 -20.76
N ARG A 211 2.63 -3.60 -21.55
CA ARG A 211 2.59 -3.52 -23.02
C ARG A 211 1.16 -3.56 -23.56
N LYS A 212 0.28 -4.32 -22.93
CA LYS A 212 -1.09 -4.55 -23.41
C LYS A 212 -2.07 -3.44 -22.98
N HIS A 213 -1.88 -2.85 -21.81
CA HIS A 213 -2.90 -2.01 -21.18
C HIS A 213 -2.47 -0.58 -20.86
N CYS A 214 -1.16 -0.32 -20.74
CA CYS A 214 -0.69 1.06 -20.63
C CYS A 214 -0.50 1.66 -22.03
N PRO A 215 -0.69 2.99 -22.20
CA PRO A 215 -0.46 3.69 -23.48
C PRO A 215 0.97 3.53 -24.02
N GLY A 216 1.29 4.11 -25.18
CA GLY A 216 2.58 3.94 -25.86
C GLY A 216 3.81 4.58 -25.18
N ARG A 217 4.86 4.84 -25.96
CA ARG A 217 6.08 5.55 -25.49
C ARG A 217 5.70 6.95 -24.98
N GLY A 218 6.38 7.41 -23.94
CA GLY A 218 6.12 8.71 -23.27
C GLY A 218 5.16 8.64 -22.08
N ALA A 219 4.26 7.65 -22.03
CA ALA A 219 3.35 7.48 -20.89
C ALA A 219 4.08 7.11 -19.60
N ARG A 220 3.84 7.90 -18.54
CA ARG A 220 4.31 7.61 -17.18
C ARG A 220 3.63 6.36 -16.65
N VAL A 221 4.42 5.36 -16.27
CA VAL A 221 3.91 4.12 -15.66
C VAL A 221 4.35 4.07 -14.21
N VAL A 222 3.37 3.92 -13.32
CA VAL A 222 3.59 3.75 -11.88
C VAL A 222 2.98 2.45 -11.38
N THR A 223 3.58 1.88 -10.34
CA THR A 223 2.95 0.80 -9.56
C THR A 223 2.46 1.34 -8.23
N VAL A 224 1.37 0.78 -7.73
CA VAL A 224 0.70 1.24 -6.52
C VAL A 224 0.28 0.03 -5.71
N GLY A 225 0.33 0.11 -4.39
CA GLY A 225 -0.29 -0.91 -3.57
C GLY A 225 -0.20 -0.65 -2.07
N HIS A 226 -1.01 -1.38 -1.33
CA HIS A 226 -1.09 -1.31 0.13
C HIS A 226 -0.66 -2.63 0.79
N SER A 227 0.03 -2.57 1.93
CA SER A 227 0.44 -3.77 2.68
C SER A 227 1.22 -4.78 1.82
N LEU A 228 0.74 -6.01 1.63
CA LEU A 228 1.32 -6.99 0.68
C LEU A 228 1.35 -6.43 -0.76
N GLY A 229 0.29 -5.74 -1.19
CA GLY A 229 0.22 -5.10 -2.50
C GLY A 229 1.27 -4.01 -2.67
N GLY A 230 1.68 -3.33 -1.60
CA GLY A 230 2.80 -2.39 -1.63
C GLY A 230 4.12 -3.11 -1.95
N GLY A 231 4.33 -4.29 -1.38
CA GLY A 231 5.46 -5.15 -1.73
C GLY A 231 5.49 -5.56 -3.20
N LEU A 232 4.36 -6.07 -3.70
CA LEU A 232 4.19 -6.45 -5.10
C LEU A 232 4.38 -5.25 -6.04
N ALA A 233 3.93 -4.06 -5.65
CA ALA A 233 4.12 -2.83 -6.41
C ALA A 233 5.61 -2.46 -6.54
N GLN A 234 6.38 -2.51 -5.44
CA GLN A 234 7.83 -2.27 -5.49
C GLN A 234 8.52 -3.32 -6.37
N PHE A 235 8.21 -4.59 -6.17
CA PHE A 235 8.81 -5.67 -6.96
C PHE A 235 8.48 -5.56 -8.45
N GLY A 236 7.22 -5.32 -8.79
CA GLY A 236 6.77 -5.08 -10.16
C GLY A 236 7.52 -3.91 -10.79
N ALA A 237 7.76 -2.83 -10.03
CA ALA A 237 8.59 -1.73 -10.50
C ALA A 237 10.02 -2.20 -10.81
N PHE A 238 10.68 -2.94 -9.91
CA PHE A 238 12.02 -3.48 -10.18
C PHE A 238 12.06 -4.35 -11.44
N LYS A 239 11.07 -5.21 -11.65
CA LYS A 239 11.01 -6.14 -12.79
C LYS A 239 10.66 -5.49 -14.13
N ALA A 240 10.00 -4.34 -14.14
CA ALA A 240 9.60 -3.63 -15.36
C ALA A 240 10.35 -2.29 -15.53
N PRO A 241 11.36 -2.20 -16.42
CA PRO A 241 12.11 -0.96 -16.70
C PRO A 241 11.25 0.26 -17.03
N ARG A 242 10.07 0.02 -17.61
CA ARG A 242 9.12 1.07 -18.01
C ARG A 242 8.42 1.74 -16.81
N VAL A 243 8.44 1.12 -15.62
CA VAL A 243 7.89 1.72 -14.40
C VAL A 243 8.89 2.73 -13.86
N GLY A 244 8.49 4.00 -13.81
CA GLY A 244 9.33 5.09 -13.30
C GLY A 244 9.18 5.33 -11.79
N TYR A 245 8.04 4.94 -11.22
CA TYR A 245 7.73 5.21 -9.81
C TYR A 245 6.88 4.12 -9.17
N ALA A 246 7.06 3.90 -7.85
CA ALA A 246 6.18 3.08 -7.03
C ALA A 246 5.63 3.89 -5.85
N TYR A 247 4.30 3.91 -5.67
CA TYR A 247 3.63 4.50 -4.51
C TYR A 247 3.10 3.39 -3.61
N THR A 248 3.66 3.28 -2.41
CA THR A 248 3.37 2.14 -1.54
C THR A 248 2.86 2.63 -0.20
N PHE A 249 1.69 2.15 0.19
CA PHE A 249 0.99 2.56 1.40
C PHE A 249 1.13 1.47 2.45
N ASP A 250 1.71 1.81 3.59
CA ASP A 250 1.98 0.90 4.71
C ASP A 250 2.53 -0.48 4.26
N PRO A 251 3.54 -0.54 3.36
CA PRO A 251 3.98 -1.80 2.78
C PRO A 251 4.46 -2.79 3.85
N SER A 252 4.17 -4.08 3.67
CA SER A 252 4.64 -5.11 4.61
C SER A 252 6.18 -5.24 4.59
N PRO A 253 6.82 -5.59 5.73
CA PRO A 253 8.28 -5.76 5.83
C PRO A 253 8.88 -6.94 5.08
N VAL A 254 8.08 -7.94 4.70
CA VAL A 254 8.57 -9.23 4.13
C VAL A 254 9.13 -9.07 2.71
N THR A 255 9.12 -7.84 2.20
CA THR A 255 9.35 -7.45 0.81
C THR A 255 10.82 -7.37 0.43
N GLY A 256 11.74 -7.83 1.28
CA GLY A 256 13.16 -7.51 1.18
C GLY A 256 14.11 -8.65 0.84
N PHE A 257 13.77 -9.91 1.16
CA PHE A 257 14.77 -10.98 1.13
C PHE A 257 15.10 -11.46 -0.31
N ASP A 258 14.14 -11.40 -1.23
CA ASP A 258 14.28 -11.91 -2.61
C ASP A 258 14.15 -10.85 -3.71
N VAL A 259 14.03 -9.55 -3.37
CA VAL A 259 14.35 -8.52 -4.37
C VAL A 259 15.85 -8.67 -4.60
N PRO A 260 16.30 -9.09 -5.78
CA PRO A 260 17.72 -9.31 -6.00
C PRO A 260 18.43 -8.02 -5.60
N ARG A 261 19.50 -8.13 -4.81
CA ARG A 261 20.45 -7.03 -4.57
C ARG A 261 21.04 -6.45 -5.87
N HIS A 262 20.63 -6.99 -7.02
CA HIS A 262 20.97 -6.52 -8.33
C HIS A 262 20.47 -5.09 -8.45
N ASP A 263 21.43 -4.22 -8.64
CA ASP A 263 21.20 -2.84 -8.96
C ASP A 263 20.12 -2.75 -10.06
N PRO A 264 19.16 -1.82 -9.95
CA PRO A 264 18.39 -1.47 -11.13
C PRO A 264 19.39 -1.22 -12.26
N VAL A 265 19.11 -1.77 -13.45
CA VAL A 265 19.94 -1.65 -14.66
C VAL A 265 20.69 -0.32 -14.65
N PRO A 266 22.03 -0.30 -14.70
CA PRO A 266 22.81 0.93 -14.53
C PRO A 266 22.22 2.08 -15.36
N GLY A 267 21.98 3.22 -14.71
CA GLY A 267 21.37 4.41 -15.34
C GLY A 267 19.84 4.48 -15.26
N ARG A 268 19.15 3.45 -14.75
CA ARG A 268 17.70 3.49 -14.56
C ARG A 268 17.29 4.42 -13.41
N LYS A 269 16.42 5.37 -13.72
CA LYS A 269 15.77 6.28 -12.77
C LYS A 269 14.49 5.62 -12.24
N LEU A 270 14.52 5.14 -11.00
CA LEU A 270 13.36 4.56 -10.30
C LEU A 270 13.17 5.27 -8.96
N GLY A 271 11.99 5.84 -8.76
CA GLY A 271 11.55 6.41 -7.48
C GLY A 271 10.60 5.48 -6.73
N ILE A 272 10.68 5.48 -5.41
CA ILE A 272 9.80 4.73 -4.52
C ILE A 272 9.40 5.63 -3.37
N ASP A 273 8.10 5.86 -3.24
CA ASP A 273 7.51 6.47 -2.05
C ASP A 273 6.91 5.37 -1.15
N ARG A 274 7.42 5.29 0.06
CA ARG A 274 6.90 4.46 1.15
C ARG A 274 6.12 5.36 2.09
N VAL A 275 4.82 5.44 1.84
CA VAL A 275 3.88 6.29 2.56
C VAL A 275 3.35 5.51 3.76
N HIS A 276 3.46 6.09 4.94
CA HIS A 276 3.15 5.44 6.21
C HIS A 276 2.20 6.27 7.04
N GLU A 277 1.29 5.60 7.74
CA GLU A 277 0.58 6.17 8.88
C GLU A 277 1.40 5.99 10.17
N ALA A 278 1.34 6.94 11.10
CA ALA A 278 2.06 6.82 12.36
C ALA A 278 1.33 5.87 13.31
N GLY A 279 2.09 4.94 13.93
CA GLY A 279 1.55 4.05 14.97
C GLY A 279 0.89 2.78 14.44
N GLU A 280 0.78 2.61 13.12
CA GLU A 280 0.23 1.40 12.54
C GLU A 280 1.03 0.14 12.93
N ILE A 281 0.34 -0.99 12.98
CA ILE A 281 0.85 -2.20 13.63
C ILE A 281 2.07 -2.84 12.94
N LEU A 282 2.27 -2.57 11.65
CA LEU A 282 3.45 -3.01 10.91
C LEU A 282 4.66 -2.12 11.17
N ALA A 283 4.52 -0.98 11.84
CA ALA A 283 5.63 -0.06 12.08
C ALA A 283 6.73 -0.78 12.87
N THR A 284 6.34 -1.56 13.88
CA THR A 284 7.26 -2.30 14.74
C THR A 284 7.94 -3.46 14.00
N PRO A 285 7.23 -4.39 13.34
CA PRO A 285 7.87 -5.38 12.48
C PRO A 285 8.74 -4.78 11.36
N ARG A 286 8.32 -3.67 10.75
CA ARG A 286 9.13 -2.95 9.76
C ARG A 286 10.37 -2.32 10.36
N TYR A 287 10.32 -1.81 11.57
CA TYR A 287 11.49 -1.31 12.25
C TYR A 287 12.47 -2.46 12.56
N LEU A 288 11.95 -3.60 13.04
CA LEU A 288 12.75 -4.77 13.41
C LEU A 288 13.35 -5.50 12.19
N ILE A 289 12.61 -5.61 11.08
CA ILE A 289 13.04 -6.32 9.86
C ILE A 289 13.66 -5.36 8.83
N GLY A 290 13.10 -4.16 8.68
CA GLY A 290 13.53 -3.13 7.72
C GLY A 290 14.81 -2.41 8.12
N GLY A 291 15.34 -2.64 9.32
CA GLY A 291 16.70 -2.24 9.71
C GLY A 291 17.81 -2.84 8.83
N PHE A 292 17.51 -3.85 8.00
CA PHE A 292 18.52 -4.60 7.23
C PHE A 292 18.60 -4.27 5.72
N ILE A 293 17.65 -3.51 5.15
CA ILE A 293 17.76 -3.02 3.76
C ILE A 293 17.75 -1.49 3.77
N PRO A 294 18.92 -0.86 3.85
CA PRO A 294 18.99 0.59 3.84
C PRO A 294 18.40 1.14 2.55
N ALA A 295 17.48 2.09 2.69
CA ALA A 295 17.06 2.90 1.56
C ALA A 295 18.29 3.60 0.98
N ARG A 296 18.58 3.30 -0.29
CA ARG A 296 19.61 3.99 -1.04
C ARG A 296 19.08 5.36 -1.44
N ASN A 297 19.96 6.35 -1.51
CA ASN A 297 19.55 7.71 -1.82
C ASN A 297 19.12 7.85 -3.29
N CYS A 298 19.80 7.19 -4.24
CA CYS A 298 19.61 7.50 -5.67
C CYS A 298 19.39 6.28 -6.60
N ARG A 299 19.56 5.03 -6.14
CA ARG A 299 19.43 3.83 -6.99
C ARG A 299 18.89 2.62 -6.23
N PRO A 300 17.56 2.44 -6.14
CA PRO A 300 16.52 3.42 -6.46
C PRO A 300 16.49 4.56 -5.44
N TYR A 301 15.88 5.69 -5.79
CA TYR A 301 15.53 6.72 -4.79
C TYR A 301 14.36 6.23 -3.99
N THR A 302 14.55 6.11 -2.68
CA THR A 302 13.50 5.72 -1.75
C THR A 302 13.25 6.84 -0.77
N ARG A 303 12.03 7.36 -0.75
CA ARG A 303 11.54 8.33 0.21
C ARG A 303 10.47 7.70 1.08
N TYR A 304 10.64 7.78 2.38
CA TYR A 304 9.60 7.47 3.34
C TYR A 304 8.82 8.75 3.61
N VAL A 305 7.50 8.68 3.60
CA VAL A 305 6.64 9.80 3.96
C VAL A 305 5.72 9.36 5.07
N ARG A 306 5.93 9.90 6.27
CA ARG A 306 5.15 9.55 7.45
C ARG A 306 4.11 10.61 7.71
N PHE A 307 2.86 10.18 7.65
CA PHE A 307 1.69 10.91 8.12
C PHE A 307 1.39 10.57 9.58
N ASN A 308 0.64 11.45 10.23
CA ASN A 308 0.08 11.21 11.55
C ASN A 308 -1.39 11.63 11.53
N THR A 309 -2.17 10.98 10.67
CA THR A 309 -3.55 11.36 10.38
C THR A 309 -4.59 10.63 11.21
N ILE A 310 -4.28 9.45 11.74
CA ILE A 310 -5.19 8.58 12.48
C ILE A 310 -4.77 8.60 13.96
N LEU A 311 -5.24 9.61 14.68
CA LEU A 311 -4.83 9.90 16.06
C LEU A 311 -5.46 8.97 17.12
N THR A 312 -6.49 8.20 16.75
CA THR A 312 -7.28 7.38 17.68
C THR A 312 -7.58 6.01 17.08
N GLY A 313 -7.36 4.94 17.85
CA GLY A 313 -7.65 3.56 17.47
C GLY A 313 -6.48 2.62 17.76
N PHE A 314 -6.75 1.31 17.76
CA PHE A 314 -5.68 0.30 17.79
C PHE A 314 -4.86 0.38 16.49
N GLY A 315 -3.56 0.05 16.52
CA GLY A 315 -2.65 0.11 15.35
C GLY A 315 -3.12 -0.67 14.11
N VAL A 316 -4.09 -1.55 14.32
CA VAL A 316 -4.93 -2.26 13.34
C VAL A 316 -5.74 -1.31 12.46
N PHE A 317 -6.50 -0.38 13.05
CA PHE A 317 -7.31 0.60 12.33
C PHE A 317 -6.45 1.62 11.59
N GLN A 318 -5.27 1.92 12.13
CA GLN A 318 -4.27 2.78 11.50
C GLN A 318 -3.67 2.15 10.23
N HIS A 319 -3.81 0.84 10.04
CA HIS A 319 -3.39 0.10 8.84
C HIS A 319 -4.50 -0.06 7.78
N SER A 320 -5.68 0.54 7.99
CA SER A 320 -6.78 0.45 7.03
C SER A 320 -6.54 1.41 5.86
N MET A 321 -6.38 0.86 4.65
CA MET A 321 -6.25 1.67 3.44
C MET A 321 -7.46 2.59 3.22
N GLY A 322 -8.67 2.15 3.58
CA GLY A 322 -9.88 2.98 3.49
C GLY A 322 -9.80 4.19 4.43
N ALA A 323 -9.49 3.94 5.71
CA ALA A 323 -9.35 5.01 6.70
C ALA A 323 -8.23 5.99 6.31
N PHE A 324 -7.09 5.47 5.85
CA PHE A 324 -5.97 6.29 5.43
C PHE A 324 -6.30 7.12 4.17
N THR A 325 -6.96 6.50 3.18
CA THR A 325 -7.45 7.21 1.98
C THR A 325 -8.37 8.36 2.35
N HIS A 326 -9.35 8.11 3.24
CA HIS A 326 -10.25 9.15 3.72
C HIS A 326 -9.47 10.33 4.31
N GLN A 327 -8.49 10.06 5.18
CA GLN A 327 -7.61 11.07 5.77
C GLN A 327 -6.77 11.87 4.77
N LEU A 328 -6.29 11.23 3.70
CA LEU A 328 -5.59 11.91 2.60
C LEU A 328 -6.57 12.77 1.78
N GLU A 329 -7.78 12.30 1.51
CA GLU A 329 -8.80 13.10 0.81
C GLU A 329 -9.19 14.36 1.59
N ARG A 330 -9.21 14.28 2.93
CA ARG A 330 -9.43 15.42 3.83
C ARG A 330 -8.44 16.54 3.54
N ARG A 331 -7.16 16.19 3.57
CA ARG A 331 -6.01 17.12 3.48
C ARG A 331 -5.76 17.59 2.05
N ALA A 332 -5.96 16.73 1.07
CA ALA A 332 -5.72 17.02 -0.34
C ALA A 332 -6.58 18.17 -0.90
N GLN A 333 -7.66 18.55 -0.22
CA GLN A 333 -8.50 19.70 -0.60
C GLN A 333 -7.83 21.04 -0.33
N LEU A 334 -6.88 21.08 0.59
CA LEU A 334 -6.13 22.26 1.00
C LEU A 334 -4.70 22.28 0.42
N GLY A 335 -4.35 21.23 -0.33
CA GLY A 335 -3.01 20.98 -0.83
C GLY A 335 -2.85 21.29 -2.31
N ASN A 336 -1.60 21.51 -2.72
CA ASN A 336 -1.22 21.62 -4.12
C ASN A 336 -0.15 20.57 -4.43
N ALA A 337 -0.54 19.53 -5.20
CA ALA A 337 0.34 18.42 -5.56
C ALA A 337 1.64 18.88 -6.25
N ALA A 338 1.59 19.98 -7.03
CA ALA A 338 2.74 20.51 -7.76
C ALA A 338 3.84 21.07 -6.84
N LYS A 339 3.54 21.36 -5.57
CA LYS A 339 4.51 21.87 -4.59
C LYS A 339 5.30 20.76 -3.87
N THR A 340 4.88 19.51 -4.03
CA THR A 340 5.37 18.39 -3.22
C THR A 340 6.50 17.58 -3.82
N ILE A 341 6.80 17.87 -5.08
CA ILE A 341 7.93 17.29 -5.78
C ILE A 341 9.15 18.03 -5.28
N GLY A 342 9.97 17.36 -4.47
CA GLY A 342 11.17 17.92 -3.88
C GLY A 342 12.21 18.18 -4.96
N LYS A 343 12.03 19.25 -5.74
CA LYS A 343 12.90 19.64 -6.86
C LYS A 343 14.38 19.74 -6.48
N GLU A 344 14.70 20.00 -5.21
CA GLU A 344 16.07 20.09 -4.72
C GLU A 344 16.71 18.74 -4.41
N THR A 345 16.01 17.83 -3.71
CA THR A 345 16.55 16.49 -3.37
C THR A 345 16.60 15.57 -4.59
N GLU A 346 15.68 15.81 -5.52
CA GLU A 346 15.55 15.14 -6.80
C GLU A 346 16.67 15.52 -7.80
N LYS A 347 17.11 16.79 -7.79
CA LYS A 347 18.28 17.25 -8.55
C LYS A 347 19.57 16.49 -8.17
N ASN A 348 19.74 16.15 -6.90
CA ASN A 348 20.94 15.46 -6.41
C ASN A 348 20.99 13.96 -6.76
N CYS A 349 19.86 13.37 -7.17
CA CYS A 349 19.79 11.99 -7.66
C CYS A 349 19.39 11.90 -9.15
N GLU A 350 19.26 13.04 -9.84
CA GLU A 350 18.62 13.22 -11.15
C GLU A 350 17.39 12.34 -11.39
N ILE A 351 16.49 12.23 -10.44
CA ILE A 351 15.17 11.68 -10.76
C ILE A 351 14.33 12.85 -11.25
N ASP A 352 13.34 12.63 -12.08
CA ASP A 352 12.39 13.67 -12.44
C ASP A 352 11.07 12.93 -12.66
N PRO A 353 10.15 12.93 -11.68
CA PRO A 353 8.85 12.28 -11.83
C PRO A 353 8.02 12.97 -12.92
N ASP A 354 8.40 14.19 -13.33
CA ASP A 354 7.81 14.98 -14.39
C ASP A 354 8.50 14.79 -15.77
N ARG A 355 9.67 14.13 -15.89
CA ARG A 355 10.24 13.74 -17.21
C ARG A 355 9.62 12.50 -17.84
N GLY A 356 8.54 11.99 -17.24
CA GLY A 356 7.52 11.24 -17.96
C GLY A 356 6.40 12.11 -18.54
N LEU A 357 6.52 13.45 -18.50
CA LEU A 357 5.53 14.43 -18.95
C LEU A 357 6.04 15.32 -20.11
N ASN A 358 7.05 14.88 -20.86
CA ASN A 358 7.41 15.49 -22.16
C ASN A 358 7.29 14.46 -23.29
#